data_AF-A0A535X907-F1
#
_entry.id   AF-A0A535X907-F1
#
_cell.length_a   1.000
_cell.length_b   1.000
_cell.length_c   1.000
_cell.angle_alpha   90.00
_cell.angle_beta   90.00
_cell.angle_gamma   90.00
#
_symmetry.space_group_name_H-M   'P 1'
#
loop_
_entity.id
_entity.type
_entity.pdbx_description
1 polymer ?
#
loop_
_entity_poly.entity_id
_entity_poly.type
_entity_poly.pdbx_seq_one_letter_code
_entity_poly.pdbx_strand_id
1 'polypeptide(L)'
;MNEFFESLGKRWTKAAERRGVKIEQPALDPKIAEELLELARVVSHTKERRFAPLATYTAGMAAERLREAKPEDAAAVAAYIREVREELERGAPG
;
A
#
# COMPACT_ATOMS: atom_id res chain seq x y z
N MET A 1 -4.18 7.72 12.42
CA MET A 1 -4.45 6.41 11.78
C MET A 1 -5.17 5.53 12.81
N ASN A 2 -5.88 4.48 12.41
CA ASN A 2 -6.60 3.60 13.34
C ASN A 2 -5.63 2.91 14.34
N GLU A 3 -6.01 2.83 15.63
CA GLU A 3 -5.25 2.17 16.72
C GLU A 3 -4.75 0.76 16.36
N PHE A 4 -5.53 0.03 15.55
CA PHE A 4 -5.13 -1.27 15.04
C PHE A 4 -3.77 -1.24 14.33
N PHE A 5 -3.57 -0.28 13.41
CA PHE A 5 -2.33 -0.20 12.62
C PHE A 5 -1.15 0.29 13.45
N GLU A 6 -1.37 1.17 14.43
CA GLU A 6 -0.33 1.56 15.38
C GLU A 6 0.13 0.36 16.24
N SER A 7 -0.82 -0.44 16.72
CA SER A 7 -0.54 -1.67 17.45
C SER A 7 0.20 -2.69 16.58
N LEU A 8 -0.22 -2.84 15.32
CA LEU A 8 0.42 -3.73 14.35
C LEU A 8 1.86 -3.30 14.05
N GLY A 9 2.11 -2.01 13.83
CA GLY A 9 3.46 -1.47 13.62
C GLY A 9 4.39 -1.80 14.79
N LYS A 10 3.92 -1.66 16.04
CA LYS A 10 4.67 -2.05 17.25
C LYS A 10 4.94 -3.56 17.31
N ARG A 11 4.05 -4.40 16.78
CA ARG A 11 4.29 -5.86 16.71
C ARG A 11 5.40 -6.20 15.71
N TRP A 12 5.46 -5.49 14.57
CA TRP A 12 6.51 -5.66 13.58
C TRP A 12 7.88 -5.28 14.14
N THR A 13 8.02 -4.10 14.76
CA THR A 13 9.30 -3.66 15.34
C THR A 13 9.78 -4.62 16.42
N LYS A 14 8.92 -5.00 17.37
CA LYS A 14 9.25 -6.00 18.40
C LYS A 14 9.64 -7.36 17.82
N ALA A 15 9.02 -7.78 16.72
CA ALA A 15 9.36 -9.04 16.06
C ALA A 15 10.72 -8.98 15.36
N ALA A 16 11.09 -7.83 14.78
CA ALA A 16 12.41 -7.60 14.20
C ALA A 16 13.50 -7.54 15.30
N GLU A 17 13.22 -6.86 16.42
CA GLU A 17 14.15 -6.76 17.55
C GLU A 17 14.51 -8.12 18.13
N ARG A 18 13.53 -9.04 18.24
CA ARG A 18 13.78 -10.44 18.65
C ARG A 18 14.75 -11.19 17.72
N ARG A 19 15.00 -10.67 16.52
CA ARG A 19 15.94 -11.21 15.52
C ARG A 19 17.23 -10.39 15.45
N GLY A 20 17.45 -9.46 16.40
CA GLY A 20 18.63 -8.59 16.43
C GLY A 20 18.62 -7.45 15.42
N VAL A 21 17.48 -7.19 14.75
CA VAL A 21 17.36 -6.14 13.73
C VAL A 21 16.44 -5.04 14.24
N LYS A 22 16.88 -3.79 14.13
CA LYS A 22 16.01 -2.62 14.37
C LYS A 22 15.48 -2.14 13.04
N ILE A 23 14.16 -2.00 12.95
CA ILE A 23 13.47 -1.40 11.81
C ILE A 23 12.65 -0.21 12.29
N GLU A 24 12.43 0.75 11.41
CA GLU A 24 11.45 1.80 11.66
C GLU A 24 10.05 1.20 11.73
N GLN A 25 9.19 1.81 12.55
CA GLN A 25 7.82 1.37 12.65
C GLN A 25 7.12 1.60 11.30
N PRO A 26 6.51 0.56 10.70
CA PRO A 26 5.71 0.75 9.51
C PRO A 26 4.58 1.73 9.80
N ALA A 27 4.57 2.84 9.08
CA ALA A 27 3.53 3.85 9.13
C ALA A 27 2.92 3.97 7.74
N LEU A 28 1.60 3.89 7.67
CA LEU A 28 0.87 4.07 6.43
C LEU A 28 0.24 5.47 6.47
N ASP A 29 0.38 6.25 5.40
CA ASP A 29 -0.32 7.53 5.29
C ASP A 29 -1.81 7.28 4.99
N PRO A 30 -2.76 8.02 5.59
CA PRO A 30 -4.19 7.85 5.30
C PRO A 30 -4.55 7.96 3.82
N LYS A 31 -3.92 8.85 3.05
CA LYS A 31 -4.21 9.02 1.60
C LYS A 31 -3.74 7.81 0.80
N ILE A 32 -2.59 7.26 1.16
CA ILE A 32 -2.07 6.03 0.55
C ILE A 32 -2.97 4.85 0.92
N ALA A 33 -3.40 4.77 2.18
CA ALA A 33 -4.30 3.71 2.65
C ALA A 33 -5.63 3.70 1.86
N GLU A 34 -6.21 4.87 1.63
CA GLU A 34 -7.43 5.02 0.83
C GLU A 34 -7.26 4.47 -0.59
N GLU A 35 -6.20 4.87 -1.29
CA GLU A 35 -5.95 4.39 -2.65
C GLU A 35 -5.61 2.89 -2.72
N LEU A 36 -4.96 2.32 -1.69
CA LEU A 36 -4.75 0.86 -1.60
C LEU A 36 -6.07 0.11 -1.41
N LEU A 37 -7.01 0.64 -0.61
CA LEU A 37 -8.33 0.05 -0.43
C LEU A 37 -9.15 0.13 -1.73
N GLU A 38 -9.11 1.27 -2.42
CA GLU A 38 -9.77 1.44 -3.71
C GLU A 38 -9.15 0.54 -4.79
N LEU A 39 -7.83 0.37 -4.80
CA LEU A 39 -7.16 -0.58 -5.69
C LEU A 39 -7.63 -2.01 -5.42
N ALA A 40 -7.69 -2.43 -4.16
CA ALA A 40 -8.22 -3.75 -3.80
C ALA A 40 -9.67 -3.90 -4.26
N ARG A 41 -10.50 -2.86 -4.10
CA ARG A 41 -11.89 -2.85 -4.59
C ARG A 41 -11.92 -3.06 -6.09
N VAL A 42 -11.20 -2.26 -6.87
CA VAL A 42 -11.14 -2.37 -8.34
C VAL A 42 -10.72 -3.78 -8.75
N VAL A 43 -9.58 -4.28 -8.26
CA VAL A 43 -9.07 -5.61 -8.62
C VAL A 43 -10.05 -6.70 -8.23
N SER A 44 -10.75 -6.58 -7.10
CA SER A 44 -11.76 -7.56 -6.65
C SER A 44 -12.95 -7.69 -7.60
N HIS A 45 -13.19 -6.70 -8.46
CA HIS A 45 -14.25 -6.73 -9.48
C HIS A 45 -13.75 -7.17 -10.87
N THR A 46 -12.47 -7.52 -11.00
CA THR A 46 -11.90 -8.04 -12.25
C THR A 46 -11.92 -9.57 -12.33
N LYS A 47 -11.48 -10.13 -13.46
CA LYS A 47 -11.24 -11.58 -13.60
C LYS A 47 -10.09 -12.06 -12.69
N GLU A 48 -9.22 -11.13 -12.30
CA GLU A 48 -8.04 -11.32 -11.47
C GLU A 48 -8.33 -11.16 -9.97
N ARG A 49 -9.60 -11.07 -9.54
CA ARG A 49 -10.03 -10.78 -8.15
C ARG A 49 -9.30 -11.49 -7.01
N ARG A 50 -8.85 -12.73 -7.22
CA ARG A 50 -8.07 -13.50 -6.23
C ARG A 50 -6.72 -12.84 -5.90
N PHE A 51 -6.24 -11.96 -6.76
CA PHE A 51 -4.98 -11.25 -6.64
C PHE A 51 -5.11 -9.86 -6.01
N ALA A 52 -6.30 -9.42 -5.60
CA ALA A 52 -6.47 -8.10 -4.96
C ALA A 52 -5.50 -7.87 -3.77
N PRO A 53 -5.25 -8.84 -2.87
CA PRO A 53 -4.26 -8.65 -1.80
C PRO A 53 -2.81 -8.54 -2.30
N LEU A 54 -2.47 -9.19 -3.42
CA LEU A 54 -1.14 -9.10 -4.02
C LEU A 54 -0.97 -7.79 -4.80
N ALA A 55 -2.03 -7.28 -5.41
CA ALA A 55 -2.05 -5.98 -6.06
C ALA A 55 -1.77 -4.86 -5.03
N THR A 56 -2.39 -4.90 -3.85
CA THR A 56 -2.10 -3.90 -2.80
C THR A 56 -0.71 -4.06 -2.19
N TYR A 57 -0.22 -5.29 -2.00
CA TYR A 57 1.15 -5.54 -1.56
C TYR A 57 2.18 -4.95 -2.54
N THR A 58 1.99 -5.19 -3.83
CA THR A 58 2.90 -4.68 -4.88
C THR A 58 2.78 -3.17 -5.08
N ALA A 59 1.59 -2.58 -4.90
CA ALA A 59 1.43 -1.13 -4.89
C ALA A 59 2.22 -0.47 -3.74
N GLY A 60 2.20 -1.06 -2.53
CA GLY A 60 3.05 -0.60 -1.43
C GLY A 60 4.55 -0.69 -1.76
N MET A 61 4.98 -1.80 -2.36
CA MET A 61 6.37 -1.96 -2.83
C MET A 61 6.78 -0.94 -3.90
N ALA A 62 5.85 -0.56 -4.79
CA ALA A 62 6.09 0.44 -5.82
C ALA A 62 6.15 1.85 -5.23
N ALA A 63 5.29 2.15 -4.25
CA ALA A 63 5.29 3.41 -3.51
C ALA A 63 6.63 3.66 -2.80
N GLU A 64 7.17 2.67 -2.10
CA GLU A 64 8.48 2.79 -1.44
C GLU A 64 9.61 2.99 -2.46
N ARG A 65 9.60 2.24 -3.57
CA ARG A 65 10.59 2.42 -4.65
C ARG A 65 10.52 3.81 -5.30
N LEU A 66 9.31 4.36 -5.45
CA LEU A 66 9.14 5.73 -5.93
C LEU A 66 9.79 6.72 -4.98
N ARG A 67 9.56 6.58 -3.67
CA ARG A 67 10.15 7.43 -2.62
C ARG A 67 11.67 7.33 -2.55
N GLU A 68 12.23 6.13 -2.74
CA GLU A 68 13.67 5.90 -2.82
C GLU A 68 14.29 6.59 -4.04
N ALA A 69 13.63 6.52 -5.20
CA ALA A 69 14.11 7.13 -6.45
C ALA A 69 13.96 8.66 -6.43
N LYS A 70 12.88 9.16 -5.84
CA LYS A 70 12.59 10.59 -5.69
C LYS A 70 11.81 10.78 -4.40
N PRO A 71 12.34 11.54 -3.42
CA PRO A 71 11.58 11.87 -2.22
C PRO A 71 10.30 12.61 -2.60
N GLU A 72 9.18 11.90 -2.48
CA GLU A 72 7.83 12.38 -2.77
C GLU A 72 7.02 12.39 -1.48
N ASP A 73 6.11 13.36 -1.36
CA ASP A 73 5.18 13.39 -0.23
C ASP A 73 4.08 12.33 -0.37
N ALA A 74 3.26 12.17 0.67
CA ALA A 74 2.21 11.17 0.64
C ALA A 74 1.11 11.45 -0.39
N ALA A 75 0.90 12.71 -0.77
CA ALA A 75 -0.10 13.08 -1.77
C ALA A 75 0.35 12.68 -3.17
N ALA A 76 1.62 12.91 -3.51
CA ALA A 76 2.20 12.49 -4.79
C ALA A 76 2.20 10.97 -4.93
N VAL A 77 2.53 10.24 -3.86
CA VAL A 77 2.50 8.77 -3.86
C VAL A 77 1.08 8.23 -3.99
N ALA A 78 0.10 8.84 -3.33
CA ALA A 78 -1.31 8.47 -3.49
C ALA A 78 -1.78 8.73 -4.93
N ALA A 79 -1.41 9.87 -5.53
CA ALA A 79 -1.74 10.19 -6.92
C ALA A 79 -1.14 9.16 -7.90
N TYR A 80 0.08 8.70 -7.65
CA TYR A 80 0.70 7.64 -8.43
C TYR A 80 -0.07 6.31 -8.35
N ILE A 81 -0.48 5.87 -7.16
CA ILE A 81 -1.30 4.66 -7.01
C ILE A 81 -2.65 4.82 -7.71
N ARG A 82 -3.26 6.01 -7.58
CA ARG A 82 -4.53 6.36 -8.21
C ARG A 82 -4.45 6.27 -9.73
N GLU A 83 -3.39 6.78 -10.34
CA GLU A 83 -3.16 6.72 -11.79
C GLU A 83 -3.25 5.27 -12.30
N VAL A 84 -2.49 4.36 -11.68
CA VAL A 84 -2.50 2.94 -12.05
C VAL A 84 -3.85 2.28 -11.76
N ARG A 85 -4.50 2.63 -10.64
CA ARG A 85 -5.85 2.14 -10.31
C ARG A 85 -6.87 2.52 -11.39
N GLU A 86 -6.89 3.78 -11.83
CA GLU A 86 -7.81 4.28 -12.85
C GLU A 86 -7.55 3.65 -14.24
N GLU A 87 -6.30 3.30 -14.56
CA GLU A 87 -5.99 2.50 -15.74
C GLU A 87 -6.60 1.09 -15.67
N LEU A 88 -6.46 0.41 -14.53
CA LEU A 88 -7.05 -0.91 -14.32
C LEU A 88 -8.58 -0.87 -14.36
N GLU A 89 -9.19 0.16 -13.78
CA GLU A 89 -10.65 0.35 -13.77
C GLU A 89 -11.20 0.55 -15.19
N ARG A 90 -10.49 1.29 -16.05
CA ARG A 90 -10.86 1.46 -17.47
C ARG A 90 -10.65 0.20 -18.30
N GLY A 91 -9.66 -0.62 -17.97
CA GLY A 91 -9.32 -1.85 -18.67
C GLY A 91 -10.12 -3.08 -18.24
N ALA A 92 -10.81 -3.02 -17.09
CA ALA A 92 -11.62 -4.12 -16.59
C ALA A 92 -12.91 -4.27 -17.43
N PRO A 93 -13.21 -5.46 -18.00
CA PRO A 93 -14.54 -5.71 -18.51
C PRO A 93 -15.52 -5.70 -17.34
N GLY A 94 -16.50 -4.79 -17.39
CA GLY A 94 -17.55 -4.63 -16.37
C GLY A 94 -18.44 -5.85 -16.18
#